data_AF-A0A5E3XAI3-F1
#
_entry.id   AF-A0A5E3XAI3-F1
#
_cell.length_a   1.000
_cell.length_b   1.000
_cell.length_c   1.000
_cell.angle_alpha   90.00
_cell.angle_beta   90.00
_cell.angle_gamma   90.00
#
_symmetry.space_group_name_H-M   'P 1'
#
loop_
_entity.id
_entity.type
_entity.pdbx_description
1 polymer ?
#
loop_
_entity_poly.entity_id
_entity_poly.type
_entity_poly.pdbx_seq_one_letter_code
_entity_poly.pdbx_strand_id
1 'polypeptide(L)'
;MSSESGRGSWQARPEDYKETFKRRKYDGEFADPCAEASKASMDCLNRNDYDRDKCLDFFRAYRHCKSAWMEQRKADRRAGKQIYSTPPRE
;
A
#
# COMPACT_ATOMS: atom_id res chain seq x y z
N MET A 1 -26.77 28.98 -16.86
CA MET A 1 -27.35 28.29 -15.68
C MET A 1 -26.94 26.83 -15.80
N SER A 2 -25.81 26.50 -15.16
CA SER A 2 -25.73 25.52 -14.06
C SER A 2 -25.54 24.10 -14.60
N SER A 3 -24.30 23.62 -14.71
CA SER A 3 -23.52 22.97 -13.64
C SER A 3 -23.88 21.50 -13.50
N GLU A 4 -22.98 20.61 -13.93
CA GLU A 4 -22.79 19.30 -13.28
C GLU A 4 -21.39 18.75 -13.61
N SER A 5 -20.39 19.44 -13.06
CA SER A 5 -19.09 18.86 -12.78
C SER A 5 -19.25 17.88 -11.61
N GLY A 6 -19.34 16.59 -11.91
CA GLY A 6 -19.65 15.57 -10.91
C GLY A 6 -19.09 14.19 -11.23
N ARG A 7 -17.88 14.08 -11.78
CA ARG A 7 -17.17 12.79 -11.87
C ARG A 7 -16.14 12.69 -10.75
N GLY A 8 -16.63 12.32 -9.57
CA GLY A 8 -15.79 11.92 -8.44
C GLY A 8 -14.92 10.73 -8.84
N SER A 9 -13.64 11.01 -9.07
CA SER A 9 -12.58 10.05 -9.39
C SER A 9 -12.23 9.21 -8.15
N TRP A 10 -13.10 8.28 -7.77
CA TRP A 10 -12.82 7.28 -6.72
C TRP A 10 -12.32 5.94 -7.26
N GLN A 11 -12.08 5.85 -8.57
CA GLN A 11 -11.37 4.73 -9.20
C GLN A 11 -9.90 5.11 -9.40
N ALA A 12 -9.21 5.45 -8.31
CA ALA A 12 -7.75 5.52 -8.33
C ALA A 12 -7.24 4.08 -8.46
N ARG A 13 -6.96 3.66 -9.70
CA ARG A 13 -6.18 2.44 -9.96
C ARG A 13 -4.89 2.54 -9.12
N PRO A 14 -4.54 1.54 -8.30
CA PRO A 14 -3.31 1.62 -7.51
C PRO A 14 -2.13 1.77 -8.49
N GLU A 15 -1.30 2.78 -8.27
CA GLU A 15 -0.08 2.99 -9.06
C GLU A 15 0.81 1.74 -9.03
N ASP A 16 1.52 1.50 -10.13
CA ASP A 16 2.45 0.38 -10.24
C ASP A 16 3.57 0.54 -9.20
N TYR A 17 3.59 -0.36 -8.21
CA TYR A 17 4.50 -0.29 -7.07
C TYR A 17 5.99 -0.20 -7.47
N LYS A 18 6.37 -0.68 -8.67
CA LYS A 18 7.77 -0.64 -9.14
C LYS A 18 8.25 0.79 -9.37
N GLU A 19 7.35 1.69 -9.76
CA GLU A 19 7.67 3.12 -9.90
C GLU A 19 7.85 3.79 -8.53
N THR A 20 7.08 3.38 -7.52
CA THR A 20 7.26 3.83 -6.12
C THR A 20 8.64 3.45 -5.58
N PHE A 21 9.10 2.23 -5.85
CA PHE A 21 10.42 1.75 -5.43
C PHE A 21 11.57 2.39 -6.21
N LYS A 22 11.41 2.70 -7.51
CA LYS A 22 12.44 3.42 -8.27
C LYS A 22 12.68 4.84 -7.75
N ARG A 23 11.65 5.50 -7.21
CA ARG A 23 11.75 6.89 -6.71
C ARG A 23 12.45 7.00 -5.35
N ARG A 24 12.50 5.94 -4.54
CA ARG A 24 13.09 5.98 -3.20
C ARG A 24 14.46 5.29 -3.20
N LYS A 25 15.50 6.11 -3.35
CA LYS A 25 16.90 5.72 -3.53
C LYS A 25 17.66 5.48 -2.21
N TYR A 26 16.99 5.20 -1.09
CA TYR A 26 17.64 5.20 0.24
C TYR A 26 17.66 3.83 0.90
N ASP A 27 18.89 3.35 1.09
CA ASP A 27 19.26 2.21 1.92
C ASP A 27 19.01 2.57 3.39
N GLY A 28 17.87 2.18 3.97
CA GLY A 28 17.64 2.28 5.43
C GLY A 28 16.26 2.75 5.88
N GLU A 29 15.47 3.38 5.01
CA GLU A 29 14.08 3.69 5.34
C GLU A 29 13.22 2.47 4.97
N PHE A 30 12.50 1.89 5.93
CA PHE A 30 11.55 0.80 5.69
C PHE A 30 10.45 1.30 4.74
N ALA A 31 10.68 1.19 3.44
CA ALA A 31 9.68 1.47 2.42
C ALA A 31 8.64 0.35 2.46
N ASP A 32 7.62 0.51 3.31
CA ASP A 32 6.44 -0.35 3.29
C ASP A 32 5.62 0.00 2.04
N PRO A 33 5.54 -0.88 1.02
CA PRO A 33 4.77 -0.60 -0.20
C PRO A 33 3.28 -0.40 0.07
N CYS A 34 2.81 -0.76 1.26
CA CYS A 34 1.43 -0.65 1.69
C CYS A 34 1.22 0.54 2.64
N ALA A 35 2.19 1.45 2.76
CA ALA A 35 2.09 2.65 3.60
C ALA A 35 0.85 3.50 3.28
N GLU A 36 0.52 3.67 1.99
CA GLU A 36 -0.68 4.40 1.55
C GLU A 36 -1.97 3.69 1.96
N ALA A 37 -2.04 2.36 1.82
CA ALA A 37 -3.19 1.57 2.26
C ALA A 37 -3.34 1.61 3.79
N SER A 38 -2.22 1.57 4.52
CA SER A 38 -2.19 1.72 5.97
C SER A 38 -2.74 3.09 6.38
N LYS A 39 -2.25 4.16 5.75
CA LYS A 39 -2.72 5.54 5.98
C LYS A 39 -4.22 5.69 5.70
N ALA A 40 -4.71 5.12 4.60
CA ALA A 40 -6.12 5.14 4.26
C ALA A 40 -6.98 4.41 5.30
N SER A 41 -6.52 3.27 5.82
CA SER A 41 -7.23 2.53 6.86
C SER A 41 -7.30 3.31 8.19
N MET A 42 -6.21 4.01 8.55
CA MET A 42 -6.17 4.86 9.74
C MET A 42 -7.04 6.11 9.59
N ASP A 43 -7.05 6.73 8.41
CA ASP A 43 -7.92 7.87 8.11
C ASP A 43 -9.41 7.47 8.17
N CYS A 44 -9.76 6.28 7.69
CA CYS A 44 -11.11 5.74 7.86
C CYS A 44 -11.49 5.59 9.34
N LEU A 45 -10.61 5.00 10.17
CA LEU A 45 -10.86 4.85 11.59
C LEU A 45 -11.07 6.20 12.28
N ASN A 46 -10.21 7.19 11.99
CA ASN A 46 -10.30 8.54 12.56
C ASN A 46 -11.63 9.23 12.25
N ARG A 47 -12.24 8.94 11.09
CA ARG A 47 -13.52 9.53 10.66
C ARG A 47 -14.75 8.78 11.16
N ASN A 48 -14.57 7.56 11.66
CA ASN A 48 -15.66 6.65 12.02
C ASN A 48 -15.59 6.22 13.49
N ASP A 49 -15.04 7.06 14.37
CA ASP A 49 -14.90 6.78 15.80
C ASP A 49 -14.19 5.45 16.11
N TYR A 50 -13.21 5.10 15.27
CA TYR A 50 -12.46 3.84 15.33
C TYR A 50 -13.33 2.58 15.17
N ASP A 51 -14.51 2.72 14.55
CA ASP A 51 -15.33 1.59 14.14
C ASP A 51 -14.66 0.81 13.02
N ARG A 52 -14.25 -0.42 13.34
CA ARG A 52 -13.49 -1.29 12.45
C ARG A 52 -14.37 -1.88 11.35
N ASP A 53 -15.67 -2.07 11.61
CA ASP A 53 -16.58 -2.72 10.68
C ASP A 53 -16.86 -1.83 9.47
N LYS A 54 -16.89 -0.51 9.68
CA LYS A 54 -17.00 0.48 8.59
C LYS A 54 -15.76 0.57 7.71
N CYS A 55 -14.60 0.11 8.20
CA CYS A 55 -13.32 0.22 7.51
C CYS A 55 -12.77 -1.13 6.97
N LEU A 56 -13.59 -2.19 6.96
CA LEU A 56 -13.19 -3.53 6.54
C LEU A 56 -12.58 -3.57 5.14
N ASP A 57 -13.07 -2.77 4.20
CA ASP A 57 -12.54 -2.75 2.83
C ASP A 57 -11.14 -2.12 2.75
N PHE A 58 -10.84 -1.11 3.57
CA PHE A 58 -9.48 -0.57 3.68
C PHE A 58 -8.52 -1.61 4.29
N PHE A 59 -8.98 -2.38 5.29
CA PHE A 59 -8.18 -3.47 5.86
C PHE A 59 -7.97 -4.62 4.87
N ARG A 60 -8.98 -4.95 4.05
CA ARG A 60 -8.84 -5.92 2.96
C ARG A 60 -7.81 -5.45 1.95
N ALA A 61 -7.87 -4.19 1.51
CA ALA A 61 -6.89 -3.61 0.59
C ALA A 61 -5.46 -3.69 1.15
N TYR A 62 -5.26 -3.35 2.43
CA TYR A 62 -3.97 -3.48 3.10
C TYR A 62 -3.48 -4.94 3.14
N ARG A 63 -4.36 -5.90 3.49
CA ARG A 63 -4.02 -7.33 3.51
C ARG A 63 -3.64 -7.85 2.13
N HIS A 64 -4.36 -7.44 1.08
CA HIS A 64 -4.04 -7.79 -0.30
C HIS A 64 -2.67 -7.25 -0.71
N CYS A 65 -2.40 -5.98 -0.44
CA CYS A 65 -1.10 -5.37 -0.71
C CYS A 65 0.04 -6.14 -0.01
N LYS A 66 -0.14 -6.43 1.28
CA LYS A 66 0.87 -7.16 2.07
C LYS A 66 1.08 -8.58 1.55
N SER A 67 0.02 -9.27 1.14
CA SER A 67 0.13 -10.61 0.55
C SER A 67 0.93 -10.58 -0.75
N ALA A 68 0.56 -9.69 -1.68
CA ALA A 68 1.24 -9.53 -2.95
C ALA A 68 2.73 -9.18 -2.77
N TRP A 69 3.04 -8.29 -1.82
CA TRP A 69 4.42 -7.94 -1.50
C TRP A 69 5.20 -9.15 -0.96
N MET A 70 4.62 -9.94 -0.07
CA MET A 70 5.28 -11.15 0.45
C MET A 70 5.50 -12.20 -0.63
N GLU A 71 4.59 -12.35 -1.58
CA GLU A 71 4.74 -13.24 -2.74
C GLU A 71 5.84 -12.76 -3.67
N GLN A 72 5.84 -11.48 -4.02
CA GLN A 72 6.88 -10.89 -4.85
C GLN A 72 8.25 -11.05 -4.19
N ARG A 73 8.35 -10.81 -2.88
CA ARG A 73 9.59 -10.96 -2.14
C ARG A 73 10.07 -12.41 -2.09
N LYS A 74 9.16 -13.39 -2.04
CA LYS A 74 9.52 -14.81 -2.19
C LYS A 74 10.04 -15.10 -3.60
N ALA A 75 9.41 -14.53 -4.63
CA ALA A 75 9.85 -14.67 -6.02
C ALA A 75 11.22 -14.03 -6.26
N ASP A 76 11.45 -12.83 -5.74
CA ASP A 76 12.72 -12.11 -5.85
C ASP A 76 13.86 -12.88 -5.16
N ARG A 77 13.61 -13.47 -3.99
CA ARG A 77 14.57 -14.40 -3.34
C ARG A 77 14.89 -15.60 -4.21
N ARG A 78 13.88 -16.23 -4.84
CA ARG A 78 14.09 -17.37 -5.76
C ARG A 78 14.87 -16.96 -7.01
N ALA A 79 14.68 -15.73 -7.48
CA ALA A 79 15.34 -15.19 -8.66
C ALA A 79 16.71 -14.54 -8.34
N GLY A 80 17.17 -14.57 -7.09
CA GLY A 80 18.44 -13.96 -6.67
C GLY A 80 18.46 -12.42 -6.72
N LYS A 81 17.31 -11.76 -6.80
CA LYS A 81 17.20 -10.29 -6.89
C LYS A 81 17.09 -9.72 -5.48
N GLN A 82 18.21 -9.25 -4.93
CA GLN A 82 18.22 -8.58 -3.63
C GLN A 82 17.84 -7.11 -3.78
N ILE A 83 16.54 -6.83 -3.85
CA ILE A 83 16.01 -5.46 -3.89
C ILE A 83 15.46 -5.13 -2.49
N TYR A 84 16.38 -4.97 -1.54
CA TYR A 84 16.19 -4.35 -0.21
C TYR A 84 15.35 -5.07 0.90
N SER A 85 15.91 -5.05 2.12
CA SER A 85 15.32 -5.21 3.47
C SER A 85 14.96 -6.59 4.06
N THR A 86 15.78 -7.64 3.93
CA THR A 86 15.79 -8.67 5.01
C THR A 86 16.88 -8.31 6.00
N PRO A 87 16.59 -7.72 7.17
CA PRO A 87 17.56 -7.80 8.24
C PRO A 87 17.77 -9.29 8.56
N PRO A 88 19.01 -9.72 8.86
CA PRO A 88 19.25 -11.05 9.38
C PRO A 88 18.38 -11.24 10.62
N ARG A 89 17.81 -12.45 10.74
CA ARG A 89 17.09 -12.85 11.94
C ARG A 89 18.15 -13.14 13.00
N GLU A 90 18.40 -12.19 13.89
CA GLU A 90 19.07 -12.46 15.17
C GLU A 90 18.15 -13.30 16.07
#